data_AF-A0A1M6C492-F1
#
_entry.id   AF-A0A1M6C492-F1
#
_cell.length_a   1.000
_cell.length_b   1.000
_cell.length_c   1.000
_cell.angle_alpha   90.00
_cell.angle_beta   90.00
_cell.angle_gamma   90.00
#
_symmetry.space_group_name_H-M   'P 1'
#
loop_
_entity.id
_entity.type
_entity.pdbx_description
1 polymer ?
#
loop_
_entity_poly.entity_id
_entity_poly.type
_entity_poly.pdbx_seq_one_letter_code
_entity_poly.pdbx_strand_id
1 'polypeptide(L)'
;MRWFLLLGLLVLGACSHLPIAKKMTPQESTHGEKQLVQAAIDQYRLSGETELLQQLAEQEVDSYWGRYADALLRLSAELELLKDRSAKGEVDCGQLVAEQEALQQENELLNQKIEQLKKLLIELEQRPR
;
A
#
# COMPACT_ATOMS: atom_id res chain seq x y z
N MET A 1 30.75 15.22 -47.44
CA MET A 1 29.46 15.49 -46.76
C MET A 1 28.35 14.51 -47.20
N ARG A 2 28.59 13.19 -47.15
CA ARG A 2 27.56 12.14 -47.43
C ARG A 2 27.64 10.95 -46.46
N TRP A 3 28.77 10.79 -45.76
CA TRP A 3 28.99 9.73 -44.78
C TRP A 3 28.32 9.99 -43.42
N PHE A 4 28.12 11.25 -43.02
CA PHE A 4 27.44 11.59 -41.77
C PHE A 4 25.94 11.26 -41.78
N LEU A 5 25.30 11.21 -42.95
CA LEU A 5 23.89 10.81 -43.08
C LEU A 5 23.68 9.29 -42.96
N LEU A 6 24.69 8.48 -43.31
CA LEU A 6 24.63 7.01 -43.19
C LEU A 6 24.84 6.55 -41.74
N LEU A 7 25.63 7.27 -40.94
CA LEU A 7 25.86 6.92 -39.54
C LEU A 7 24.61 7.14 -38.67
N GLY A 8 23.82 8.19 -38.95
CA GLY A 8 22.56 8.45 -38.25
C GLY A 8 21.50 7.36 -38.49
N LEU A 9 21.44 6.79 -39.69
CA LEU A 9 20.48 5.75 -40.03
C LEU A 9 20.83 4.38 -39.40
N LEU A 10 22.12 4.09 -39.19
CA LEU A 10 22.57 2.85 -38.53
C LEU A 10 22.31 2.86 -37.02
N VAL A 11 22.38 4.02 -36.36
CA VAL A 11 22.08 4.13 -34.92
C VAL A 11 20.58 4.07 -34.63
N LEU A 12 19.74 4.59 -35.54
CA LEU A 12 18.27 4.49 -35.44
C LEU A 12 17.74 3.07 -35.73
N GLY A 13 18.44 2.26 -36.55
CA GLY A 13 18.07 0.87 -36.81
C GLY A 13 18.45 -0.13 -35.70
N ALA A 14 19.40 0.23 -34.83
CA ALA A 14 19.87 -0.64 -33.75
C ALA A 14 19.07 -0.49 -32.43
N CYS A 15 18.26 0.55 -32.28
CA CYS A 15 17.39 0.72 -31.10
C CYS A 15 16.00 0.07 -31.24
N SER A 16 15.66 -0.50 -32.40
CA SER A 16 14.34 -1.13 -32.65
C SER A 16 14.32 -2.65 -32.51
N HIS A 17 15.37 -3.25 -31.92
CA HIS A 17 15.41 -4.69 -31.64
C HIS A 17 15.33 -5.02 -30.15
N LEU A 18 14.42 -4.35 -29.43
CA LEU A 18 13.72 -5.04 -28.37
C LEU A 18 12.72 -6.02 -29.02
N PRO A 19 12.61 -7.26 -28.55
CA PRO A 19 11.65 -8.21 -29.08
C PRO A 19 10.26 -7.62 -28.83
N ILE A 20 9.67 -7.06 -29.89
CA ILE A 20 8.28 -6.62 -29.91
C ILE A 20 7.49 -7.84 -29.48
N ALA A 21 6.98 -7.76 -28.26
CA ALA A 21 6.08 -8.71 -27.66
C ALA A 21 5.06 -9.10 -28.73
N LYS A 22 5.04 -10.41 -29.01
CA LYS A 22 4.03 -11.16 -29.73
C LYS A 22 2.77 -10.30 -29.89
N LYS A 23 2.55 -9.75 -31.09
CA LYS A 23 1.37 -8.96 -31.42
C LYS A 23 0.17 -9.79 -30.97
N MET A 24 -0.43 -9.40 -29.84
CA MET A 24 -1.75 -9.86 -29.45
C MET A 24 -2.65 -9.46 -30.62
N THR A 25 -3.05 -10.46 -31.40
CA THR A 25 -4.22 -10.31 -32.26
C THR A 25 -5.33 -9.74 -31.38
N PRO A 26 -5.96 -8.61 -31.76
CA PRO A 26 -7.18 -8.20 -31.11
C PRO A 26 -8.21 -9.28 -31.43
N GLN A 27 -8.31 -10.25 -30.53
CA GLN A 27 -9.33 -11.27 -30.54
C GLN A 27 -10.64 -10.50 -30.39
N GLU A 28 -11.48 -10.56 -31.43
CA GLU A 28 -12.78 -9.92 -31.46
C GLU A 28 -13.57 -10.39 -30.24
N SER A 29 -13.54 -9.59 -29.19
CA SER A 29 -14.37 -9.82 -28.01
C SER A 29 -15.81 -9.71 -28.50
N THR A 30 -16.55 -10.80 -28.37
CA THR A 30 -17.97 -10.80 -28.71
C THR A 30 -18.65 -9.70 -27.88
N HIS A 31 -19.67 -9.06 -28.43
CA HIS A 31 -20.30 -7.88 -27.80
C HIS A 31 -20.77 -8.14 -26.36
N GLY A 32 -21.04 -9.41 -26.00
CA GLY A 32 -21.37 -9.86 -24.64
C GLY A 32 -20.19 -9.87 -23.67
N GLU A 33 -18.97 -10.23 -24.10
CA GLU A 33 -17.77 -10.24 -23.25
C GLU A 33 -17.44 -8.83 -22.74
N LYS A 34 -17.56 -7.81 -23.61
CA LYS A 34 -17.31 -6.41 -23.21
C LYS A 34 -18.30 -5.92 -22.15
N GLN A 35 -19.55 -6.38 -22.21
CA GLN A 35 -20.57 -6.01 -21.23
C GLN A 35 -20.32 -6.66 -19.87
N LEU A 36 -19.91 -7.93 -19.85
CA LEU A 36 -19.55 -8.64 -18.62
C LEU A 36 -18.32 -8.03 -17.95
N VAL A 37 -17.28 -7.74 -18.73
CA VAL A 37 -16.06 -7.06 -18.23
C VAL A 37 -16.40 -5.70 -17.65
N GLN A 38 -17.21 -4.91 -18.35
CA GLN A 38 -17.58 -3.58 -17.89
C GLN A 38 -18.44 -3.64 -16.62
N ALA A 39 -19.41 -4.55 -16.54
CA ALA A 39 -20.20 -4.78 -15.34
C ALA A 39 -19.33 -5.21 -14.14
N ALA A 40 -18.34 -6.08 -14.36
CA ALA A 40 -17.43 -6.53 -13.31
C ALA A 40 -16.55 -5.39 -12.77
N ILE A 41 -16.02 -4.55 -13.66
CA ILE A 41 -15.23 -3.37 -13.29
C ILE A 41 -16.11 -2.35 -12.57
N ASP A 42 -17.32 -2.10 -13.06
CA ASP A 42 -18.25 -1.13 -12.46
C ASP A 42 -18.72 -1.60 -11.07
N GLN A 43 -19.01 -2.89 -10.89
CA GLN A 43 -19.35 -3.45 -9.58
C GLN A 43 -18.18 -3.26 -8.60
N TYR A 44 -16.98 -3.68 -8.99
CA TYR A 44 -15.80 -3.54 -8.12
C TYR A 44 -15.52 -2.07 -7.77
N ARG A 45 -15.67 -1.16 -8.74
CA ARG A 45 -15.44 0.27 -8.51
C ARG A 45 -16.47 0.88 -7.56
N LEU A 46 -17.74 0.47 -7.66
CA LEU A 46 -18.83 1.08 -6.89
C LEU A 46 -18.99 0.46 -5.50
N SER A 47 -18.81 -0.85 -5.39
CA SER A 47 -19.12 -1.61 -4.17
C SER A 47 -17.89 -2.21 -3.49
N GLY A 48 -16.76 -2.30 -4.20
CA GLY A 48 -15.59 -3.06 -3.74
C GLY A 48 -15.77 -4.58 -3.82
N GLU A 49 -16.93 -5.07 -4.28
CA GLU A 49 -17.21 -6.50 -4.42
C GLU A 49 -16.43 -7.09 -5.60
N THR A 50 -15.93 -8.31 -5.41
CA THR A 50 -15.05 -8.99 -6.37
C THR A 50 -15.71 -10.16 -7.09
N GLU A 51 -17.00 -10.43 -6.83
CA GLU A 51 -17.71 -11.63 -7.31
C GLU A 51 -17.71 -11.73 -8.84
N LEU A 52 -18.08 -10.67 -9.56
CA LEU A 52 -18.06 -10.68 -11.03
C LEU A 52 -16.64 -10.70 -11.61
N LEU A 53 -15.66 -10.11 -10.92
CA LEU A 53 -14.25 -10.20 -11.33
C LEU A 53 -13.73 -11.64 -11.18
N GLN A 54 -14.15 -12.34 -10.14
CA GLN A 54 -13.80 -13.74 -9.92
C GLN A 54 -14.44 -14.65 -10.97
N GLN A 55 -15.73 -14.45 -11.27
CA GLN A 55 -16.39 -15.16 -12.36
C GLN A 55 -15.69 -14.91 -13.71
N LEU A 56 -15.29 -13.68 -13.99
CA LEU A 56 -14.55 -13.32 -15.20
C LEU A 56 -13.16 -14.00 -15.24
N ALA A 57 -12.44 -14.03 -14.13
CA ALA A 57 -11.14 -14.70 -14.04
C ALA A 57 -11.24 -16.22 -14.25
N GLU A 58 -12.30 -16.85 -13.75
CA GLU A 58 -12.52 -18.29 -13.82
C GLU A 58 -13.07 -18.75 -15.18
N GLN A 59 -13.93 -17.95 -15.82
CA GLN A 59 -14.53 -18.29 -17.12
C GLN A 59 -13.57 -18.02 -18.28
N GLU A 60 -12.72 -17.00 -18.14
CA GLU A 60 -11.89 -16.47 -19.23
C GLU A 60 -10.38 -16.56 -18.93
N VAL A 61 -9.95 -17.64 -18.26
CA VAL A 61 -8.58 -17.83 -17.71
C VAL A 61 -7.46 -17.49 -18.70
N ASP A 62 -7.60 -17.92 -19.96
CA ASP A 62 -6.58 -17.73 -20.99
C ASP A 62 -6.75 -16.43 -21.80
N SER A 63 -7.85 -15.72 -21.59
CA SER A 63 -8.10 -14.44 -22.25
C SER A 63 -7.34 -13.30 -21.57
N TYR A 64 -7.14 -12.21 -22.31
CA TYR A 64 -6.57 -10.99 -21.75
C TYR A 64 -7.38 -10.47 -20.56
N TRP A 65 -8.71 -10.58 -20.64
CA TRP A 65 -9.63 -10.06 -19.63
C TRP A 65 -9.66 -10.91 -18.37
N GLY A 66 -9.59 -12.24 -18.47
CA GLY A 66 -9.49 -13.09 -17.28
C GLY A 66 -8.17 -12.88 -16.54
N ARG A 67 -7.06 -12.72 -17.25
CA ARG A 67 -5.76 -12.36 -16.64
C ARG A 67 -5.78 -10.98 -15.99
N TYR A 68 -6.46 -10.01 -16.60
CA TYR A 68 -6.65 -8.68 -16.02
C TYR A 68 -7.51 -8.74 -14.75
N ALA A 69 -8.59 -9.52 -14.77
CA ALA A 69 -9.44 -9.74 -13.61
C ALA A 69 -8.68 -10.42 -12.46
N ASP A 70 -7.89 -11.45 -12.74
CA ASP A 70 -7.03 -12.11 -11.74
C ASP A 70 -6.00 -11.13 -11.14
N ALA A 71 -5.39 -10.28 -11.95
CA ALA A 71 -4.47 -9.24 -11.46
C ALA A 71 -5.18 -8.24 -10.53
N LEU A 72 -6.40 -7.81 -10.88
CA LEU A 72 -7.22 -6.92 -10.04
C LEU A 72 -7.62 -7.59 -8.72
N LEU A 73 -7.99 -8.87 -8.74
CA LEU A 73 -8.32 -9.64 -7.54
C LEU A 73 -7.12 -9.71 -6.59
N ARG A 74 -5.93 -10.03 -7.10
CA ARG A 74 -4.71 -10.06 -6.30
C ARG A 74 -4.38 -8.69 -5.70
N LEU A 75 -4.49 -7.62 -6.49
CA LEU A 75 -4.28 -6.27 -6.00
C LEU A 75 -5.29 -5.89 -4.92
N SER A 76 -6.55 -6.28 -5.08
CA SER A 76 -7.60 -6.02 -4.08
C SER A 76 -7.29 -6.73 -2.75
N ALA A 77 -6.83 -7.98 -2.81
CA ALA A 77 -6.44 -8.74 -1.62
C ALA A 77 -5.21 -8.13 -0.92
N GLU A 78 -4.21 -7.68 -1.69
CA GLU A 78 -3.05 -6.97 -1.14
C GLU A 78 -3.47 -5.64 -0.48
N LEU A 79 -4.39 -4.89 -1.08
CA LEU A 79 -4.91 -3.66 -0.51
C LEU A 79 -5.64 -3.90 0.82
N GLU A 80 -6.47 -4.93 0.93
CA GLU A 80 -7.13 -5.27 2.20
C GLU A 80 -6.12 -5.67 3.28
N LEU A 81 -5.10 -6.46 2.93
CA LEU A 81 -4.02 -6.79 3.87
C LEU A 81 -3.26 -5.55 4.35
N LEU A 82 -3.03 -4.57 3.47
CA LEU A 82 -2.38 -3.32 3.83
C LEU A 82 -3.28 -2.44 4.71
N LYS A 83 -4.58 -2.37 4.44
CA LYS A 83 -5.55 -1.68 5.31
C LYS A 83 -5.58 -2.28 6.70
N ASP A 84 -5.66 -3.61 6.80
CA ASP A 84 -5.65 -4.32 8.08
C ASP A 84 -4.37 -4.05 8.88
N ARG A 85 -3.21 -4.06 8.21
CA ARG A 85 -1.93 -3.72 8.84
C ARG A 85 -1.87 -2.27 9.28
N SER A 86 -2.39 -1.36 8.47
CA SER A 86 -2.46 0.07 8.82
C SER A 86 -3.33 0.28 10.05
N ALA A 87 -4.53 -0.32 10.09
CA ALA A 87 -5.44 -0.24 11.23
C ALA A 87 -4.82 -0.82 12.51
N LYS A 88 -4.11 -1.94 12.42
CA LYS A 88 -3.36 -2.49 13.57
C LYS A 88 -2.25 -1.54 14.03
N GLY A 89 -1.48 -0.98 13.09
CA GLY A 89 -0.43 -0.02 13.41
C GLY A 89 -0.96 1.25 14.07
N GLU A 90 -2.14 1.74 13.68
CA GLU A 90 -2.80 2.87 14.32
C GLU A 90 -3.21 2.56 15.77
N VAL A 91 -3.75 1.37 16.01
CA VAL A 91 -4.10 0.91 17.38
C VAL A 91 -2.85 0.81 18.24
N ASP A 92 -1.78 0.18 17.75
CA ASP A 92 -0.53 0.02 18.48
C ASP A 92 0.12 1.38 18.79
N CYS A 93 0.11 2.30 17.82
CA CYS A 93 0.63 3.66 18.02
C CYS A 93 -0.19 4.42 19.07
N GLY A 94 -1.51 4.30 19.04
CA GLY A 94 -2.40 4.88 20.05
C GLY A 94 -2.13 4.34 21.46
N GLN A 95 -1.87 3.04 21.59
CA GLN A 95 -1.49 2.43 22.87
C GLN A 95 -0.14 2.94 23.39
N LEU A 96 0.87 3.04 22.51
CA LEU A 96 2.19 3.56 22.88
C LEU A 96 2.14 5.03 23.30
N VAL A 97 1.32 5.85 22.63
CA VAL A 97 1.09 7.24 23.04
C VAL A 97 0.46 7.31 24.43
N ALA A 98 -0.58 6.51 24.69
CA ALA A 98 -1.21 6.47 26.00
C ALA A 98 -0.25 5.99 27.11
N GLU A 99 0.59 5.00 26.83
CA GLU A 99 1.62 4.53 27.76
C GLU A 99 2.68 5.60 28.02
N GLN A 100 3.12 6.31 26.98
CA GLN A 100 4.07 7.41 27.10
C GLN A 100 3.51 8.54 27.97
N GLU A 101 2.25 8.93 27.77
CA GLU A 101 1.58 9.94 28.60
C GLU A 101 1.47 9.49 30.07
N ALA A 102 1.13 8.23 30.32
CA ALA A 102 1.06 7.68 31.67
C ALA A 102 2.43 7.71 32.37
N LEU A 103 3.49 7.29 31.67
CA LEU A 103 4.86 7.32 32.19
C LEU A 103 5.35 8.76 32.44
N GLN A 104 4.98 9.72 31.59
CA GLN A 104 5.29 11.13 31.82
C GLN A 104 4.65 11.66 33.10
N GLN A 105 3.36 11.38 33.31
CA GLN A 105 2.64 11.78 34.53
C GLN A 105 3.26 11.14 35.79
N GLU A 106 3.63 9.85 35.72
CA GLU A 106 4.29 9.17 36.83
C GLU A 106 5.65 9.81 37.13
N ASN A 107 6.42 10.14 36.11
CA ASN A 107 7.72 10.78 36.27
C ASN A 107 7.61 12.17 36.93
N GLU A 108 6.64 12.98 36.49
CA GLU A 108 6.34 14.27 37.10
C GLU A 108 5.99 14.14 38.59
N LEU A 109 5.13 13.18 38.93
CA LEU A 109 4.73 12.92 40.30
C LEU A 109 5.92 12.43 41.17
N LEU A 110 6.77 11.57 40.62
CA LEU A 110 7.98 11.13 41.31
C LEU A 110 8.95 12.30 41.53
N ASN A 111 9.14 13.18 40.54
CA ASN A 111 9.96 14.38 40.69
C ASN A 111 9.42 15.31 41.79
N GLN A 112 8.10 15.51 41.85
CA GLN A 112 7.49 16.29 42.93
C GLN A 112 7.76 15.67 44.30
N LYS A 113 7.64 14.35 44.44
CA LYS A 113 7.96 13.63 45.68
C LYS A 113 9.43 13.76 46.06
N ILE A 114 10.35 13.65 45.08
CA ILE A 114 11.78 13.84 45.30
C ILE A 114 12.06 15.24 45.84
N GLU A 115 11.46 16.28 45.25
CA GLU A 115 11.64 17.66 45.71
C GLU A 115 11.08 17.88 47.13
N GLN A 116 9.94 17.27 47.46
CA GLN A 116 9.41 17.29 48.83
C GLN A 116 10.35 16.60 49.82
N LEU A 117 10.88 15.43 49.46
CA LEU A 117 11.81 14.69 50.30
C LEU A 117 13.12 15.45 50.51
N LYS A 118 13.66 16.11 49.48
CA LYS A 118 14.84 16.98 49.58
C LYS A 118 14.61 18.11 50.60
N LYS A 119 13.45 18.79 50.53
CA LYS A 119 13.11 19.85 51.48
C LYS A 119 13.04 19.33 52.92
N LEU A 120 12.38 18.19 53.13
CA LEU A 120 12.30 17.56 54.46
C LEU A 120 13.69 17.17 54.99
N LEU A 121 14.59 16.68 54.14
CA LEU A 121 15.96 16.35 54.51
C LEU A 121 16.72 17.59 54.99
N ILE A 122 16.62 18.70 54.25
CA ILE A 122 17.23 19.99 54.63
C ILE A 122 16.68 20.47 55.97
N GLU A 123 15.36 20.42 56.17
CA GLU A 123 14.73 20.82 57.44
C GLU A 123 15.19 19.96 58.62
N LEU A 124 15.38 18.65 58.41
CA LEU A 124 15.89 17.74 59.44
C LEU A 124 17.35 18.04 59.79
N GLU A 125 18.20 18.33 58.80
CA GLU A 125 19.60 18.69 59.02
C GLU A 125 19.75 20.04 59.75
N GLN A 126 18.83 20.97 59.54
CA GLN A 126 18.85 22.29 60.17
C GLN A 126 18.31 22.31 61.61
N ARG A 127 17.72 21.22 62.11
CA ARG A 127 17.25 21.17 63.50
C ARG A 127 18.45 21.16 64.46
N PRO A 128 18.58 22.15 65.36
CA PRO A 128 19.63 22.14 66.37
C PRO A 128 19.44 20.91 67.27
N ARG A 129 20.51 20.16 67.48
CA ARG A 129 20.57 19.06 68.45
C ARG A 129 20.56 19.59 69.88
#